data_AF-A0AAD2CLQ5-F1
#
_entry.id   AF-A0AAD2CLQ5-F1
#
_cell.length_a   1.000
_cell.length_b   1.000
_cell.length_c   1.000
_cell.angle_alpha   90.00
_cell.angle_beta   90.00
_cell.angle_gamma   90.00
#
_symmetry.space_group_name_H-M   'P 1'
#
loop_
_entity.id
_entity.type
_entity.pdbx_description
1 polymer ?
#
loop_
_entity_poly.entity_id
_entity_poly.type
_entity_poly.pdbx_seq_one_letter_code
_entity_poly.pdbx_strand_id
1 'polypeptide(L)'
;MRSSWDFLESGIKPQLLLDNTNKNLNDETTTLLVNQFRSHITSNTIMLFASAPSWPHGVVDPIPQLSQLAMEYDIGLHVDACLGGFVLPFLDDKDKLTLPLFDFRLPGVTSISVDTHKYGCATKGTSVVLYRSRELQHASYFSYSS
;
A
#
# COMPACT_ATOMS: atom_id res chain seq x y z
N MET A 1 3.89 -14.47 -7.25
CA MET A 1 2.78 -14.15 -6.33
C MET A 1 1.87 -15.36 -6.23
N ARG A 2 1.79 -15.98 -5.05
CA ARG A 2 0.81 -17.06 -4.79
C ARG A 2 -0.59 -16.58 -5.11
N SER A 3 -1.43 -17.47 -5.66
CA SER A 3 -2.78 -17.08 -6.04
C SER A 3 -3.61 -16.85 -4.76
N SER A 4 -4.49 -15.85 -4.76
CA SER A 4 -5.43 -15.66 -3.63
C SER A 4 -6.34 -16.87 -3.42
N TRP A 5 -6.50 -17.71 -4.45
CA TRP A 5 -7.30 -18.94 -4.42
C TRP A 5 -6.63 -20.04 -3.59
N ASP A 6 -5.29 -20.10 -3.57
CA ASP A 6 -4.54 -21.07 -2.77
C ASP A 6 -4.85 -20.93 -1.26
N PHE A 7 -5.15 -19.71 -0.80
CA PHE A 7 -5.52 -19.43 0.59
C PHE A 7 -6.98 -19.79 0.91
N LEU A 8 -7.89 -19.55 -0.02
CA LEU A 8 -9.32 -19.85 0.16
C LEU A 8 -9.58 -21.36 0.23
N GLU A 9 -8.83 -22.16 -0.54
CA GLU A 9 -8.97 -23.63 -0.56
C GLU A 9 -8.23 -24.32 0.59
N SER A 10 -7.15 -23.73 1.10
CA SER A 10 -6.30 -24.33 2.15
C SER A 10 -6.81 -24.11 3.58
N GLY A 11 -7.84 -23.28 3.79
CA GLY A 11 -8.32 -22.90 5.12
C GLY A 11 -7.34 -22.00 5.90
N ILE A 12 -6.25 -21.56 5.27
CA ILE A 12 -5.25 -20.67 5.86
C ILE A 12 -5.80 -19.25 5.85
N LYS A 13 -5.88 -18.62 7.03
CA LYS A 13 -6.29 -17.21 7.15
C LYS A 13 -5.20 -16.30 6.61
N PRO A 14 -5.46 -15.50 5.56
CA PRO A 14 -4.48 -14.56 5.05
C PRO A 14 -4.19 -13.46 6.07
N GLN A 15 -2.93 -13.05 6.16
CA GLN A 15 -2.46 -11.97 7.02
C GLN A 15 -2.10 -10.75 6.17
N LEU A 16 -2.70 -9.61 6.50
CA LEU A 16 -2.28 -8.30 6.05
C LEU A 16 -1.38 -7.70 7.14
N LEU A 17 -0.16 -7.29 6.78
CA LEU A 17 0.70 -6.57 7.71
C LEU A 17 0.40 -5.08 7.61
N LEU A 18 -0.25 -4.58 8.66
CA LEU A 18 -0.69 -3.19 8.83
C LEU A 18 0.12 -2.50 9.94
N ASP A 19 0.12 -1.18 9.91
CA ASP A 19 0.55 -0.30 11.00
C ASP A 19 -0.49 -0.25 12.16
N ASN A 20 -0.90 -1.39 12.70
CA ASN A 20 -1.94 -1.42 13.74
C ASN A 20 -1.41 -1.33 15.18
N THR A 21 -0.12 -1.07 15.37
CA THR A 21 0.45 -0.86 16.71
C THR A 21 1.57 0.17 16.65
N ASN A 22 1.55 1.18 17.55
CA ASN A 22 2.63 2.17 17.77
C ASN A 22 4.04 1.55 18.00
N LYS A 23 4.15 0.22 18.09
CA LYS A 23 5.42 -0.53 18.24
C LYS A 23 6.21 -0.66 16.94
N ASN A 24 5.58 -0.45 15.77
CA ASN A 24 6.19 -0.63 14.46
C ASN A 24 6.69 0.69 13.84
N LEU A 25 6.60 1.79 14.57
CA LEU A 25 6.96 3.13 14.11
C LEU A 25 8.31 3.56 14.65
N ASN A 26 9.00 4.40 13.88
CA ASN A 26 10.15 5.13 14.35
C ASN A 26 9.68 6.29 15.27
N ASP A 27 10.24 6.39 16.47
CA ASP A 27 9.83 7.38 17.48
C ASP A 27 10.09 8.84 17.05
N GLU A 28 11.07 9.07 16.16
CA GLU A 28 11.43 10.41 15.68
C GLU A 28 10.66 10.78 14.41
N THR A 29 10.56 9.87 13.46
CA THR A 29 9.98 10.15 12.13
C THR A 29 8.52 9.73 12.01
N THR A 30 8.00 8.93 12.94
CA THR A 30 6.64 8.34 12.89
C THR A 30 6.36 7.49 11.64
N THR A 31 7.40 7.09 10.91
CA THR A 31 7.31 6.22 9.73
C THR A 31 7.49 4.75 10.12
N LEU A 32 7.01 3.83 9.28
CA LEU A 32 7.19 2.40 9.50
C LEU A 32 8.67 1.96 9.61
N LEU A 33 8.96 1.06 10.55
CA LEU A 33 10.23 0.36 10.68
C LEU A 33 10.24 -0.91 9.82
N VAL A 34 10.92 -0.85 8.67
CA VAL A 34 11.01 -1.97 7.70
C VAL A 34 11.49 -3.27 8.34
N ASN A 35 12.45 -3.19 9.27
CA ASN A 35 12.98 -4.36 9.98
C ASN A 35 11.93 -5.05 10.85
N GLN A 36 11.00 -4.29 11.43
CA GLN A 36 9.90 -4.87 12.19
C GLN A 36 8.88 -5.54 11.27
N PHE A 37 8.61 -4.97 10.09
CA PHE A 37 7.77 -5.64 9.09
C PHE A 37 8.37 -6.99 8.70
N ARG A 38 9.67 -7.01 8.39
CA ARG A 38 10.40 -8.24 8.06
C ARG A 38 10.24 -9.35 9.12
N SER A 39 10.31 -9.02 10.41
CA SER A 39 10.19 -10.03 11.48
C SER A 39 8.78 -10.58 11.66
N HIS A 40 7.76 -9.91 11.12
CA HIS A 40 6.36 -10.33 11.23
C HIS A 40 5.82 -11.00 9.96
N ILE A 41 6.62 -11.11 8.89
CA ILE A 41 6.24 -11.85 7.70
C ILE A 41 6.21 -13.34 8.00
N THR A 42 5.08 -13.97 7.73
CA THR A 42 4.85 -15.40 7.89
C THR A 42 4.44 -16.02 6.56
N SER A 43 4.30 -17.35 6.51
CA SER A 43 3.74 -18.07 5.35
C SER A 43 2.32 -17.64 4.98
N ASN A 44 1.62 -16.99 5.91
CA ASN A 44 0.23 -16.54 5.73
C ASN A 44 0.16 -15.07 5.28
N THR A 45 1.28 -14.36 5.28
CA THR A 45 1.33 -12.97 4.84
C THR A 45 1.10 -12.90 3.33
N ILE A 46 0.09 -12.13 2.91
CA ILE A 46 -0.24 -11.98 1.49
C ILE A 46 0.13 -10.61 0.94
N MET A 47 0.22 -9.60 1.81
CA MET A 47 0.42 -8.22 1.42
C MET A 47 0.93 -7.37 2.59
N LEU A 48 1.78 -6.40 2.25
CA LEU A 48 2.19 -5.28 3.10
C LEU A 48 1.32 -4.06 2.81
N PHE A 49 1.08 -3.24 3.84
CA PHE A 49 0.37 -1.97 3.72
C PHE A 49 1.28 -0.82 4.14
N ALA A 50 1.30 0.26 3.35
CA ALA A 50 2.09 1.47 3.60
C ALA A 50 1.28 2.72 3.26
N SER A 51 1.54 3.84 3.91
CA SER A 51 0.82 5.10 3.69
C SER A 51 1.68 6.16 2.98
N ALA A 52 1.06 6.92 2.08
CA ALA A 52 1.68 8.04 1.36
C ALA A 52 0.72 9.24 1.23
N PRO A 53 0.60 10.09 2.28
CA PRO A 53 1.13 9.94 3.63
C PRO A 53 0.13 9.26 4.60
N SER A 54 0.58 8.97 5.81
CA SER A 54 -0.28 8.52 6.92
C SER A 54 -1.23 9.63 7.37
N TRP A 55 -2.46 9.27 7.73
CA TRP A 55 -3.47 10.24 8.19
C TRP A 55 -3.10 10.94 9.52
N PRO A 56 -2.58 10.25 10.56
CA PRO A 56 -2.31 10.90 11.85
C PRO A 56 -1.16 11.90 11.83
N HIS A 57 -0.10 11.61 11.06
CA HIS A 57 1.17 12.33 11.14
C HIS A 57 1.58 13.02 9.84
N GLY A 58 0.91 12.73 8.71
CA GLY A 58 1.23 13.35 7.43
C GLY A 58 2.60 12.93 6.88
N VAL A 59 3.17 11.82 7.37
CA VAL A 59 4.48 11.31 6.93
C VAL A 59 4.32 10.23 5.87
N VAL A 60 5.24 10.18 4.92
CA VAL A 60 5.28 9.14 3.89
C VAL A 60 6.14 7.99 4.38
N ASP A 61 5.62 6.77 4.34
CA ASP A 61 6.35 5.58 4.74
C ASP A 61 7.53 5.26 3.80
N PRO A 62 8.50 4.44 4.23
CA PRO A 62 9.64 4.03 3.41
C PRO A 62 9.24 3.02 2.32
N ILE A 63 8.42 3.45 1.36
CA ILE A 63 7.84 2.62 0.30
C ILE A 63 8.91 1.98 -0.60
N PRO A 64 10.04 2.64 -0.96
CA PRO A 64 11.09 1.99 -1.74
C PRO A 64 11.65 0.74 -1.04
N GLN A 65 11.85 0.79 0.27
CA GLN A 65 12.35 -0.31 1.08
C GLN A 65 11.29 -1.40 1.25
N LEU A 66 10.03 -1.01 1.45
CA LEU A 66 8.90 -1.96 1.51
C LEU A 66 8.66 -2.64 0.16
N SER A 67 8.90 -1.94 -0.95
CA SER A 67 8.85 -2.52 -2.30
C SER A 67 9.89 -3.62 -2.48
N GLN A 68 11.12 -3.41 -2.00
CA GLN A 68 12.15 -4.45 -2.02
C GLN A 68 11.76 -5.65 -1.16
N LEU A 69 11.22 -5.38 0.04
CA LEU A 69 10.76 -6.42 0.96
C LEU A 69 9.61 -7.25 0.37
N ALA A 70 8.63 -6.60 -0.27
CA ALA A 70 7.51 -7.28 -0.91
C ALA A 70 7.98 -8.23 -2.02
N MET A 71 8.96 -7.79 -2.83
CA MET A 71 9.57 -8.63 -3.86
C MET A 71 10.36 -9.80 -3.29
N GLU A 72 11.10 -9.59 -2.20
CA GLU A 72 11.89 -10.63 -1.55
C GLU A 72 11.03 -11.79 -1.04
N TYR A 73 9.84 -11.49 -0.52
CA TYR A 73 8.93 -12.49 0.04
C TYR A 73 7.81 -12.93 -0.94
N ASP A 74 7.81 -12.42 -2.18
CA ASP A 74 6.78 -12.67 -3.20
C ASP A 74 5.34 -12.38 -2.73
N ILE A 75 5.18 -11.26 -2.01
CA ILE A 75 3.89 -10.78 -1.46
C ILE A 75 3.51 -9.43 -2.08
N GLY A 76 2.23 -9.04 -1.94
CA GLY A 76 1.76 -7.74 -2.41
C GLY A 76 2.29 -6.56 -1.58
N LEU A 77 2.25 -5.37 -2.15
CA LEU A 77 2.40 -4.10 -1.44
C LEU A 77 1.29 -3.15 -1.89
N HIS A 78 0.42 -2.79 -0.95
CA HIS A 78 -0.59 -1.76 -1.13
C HIS A 78 -0.08 -0.43 -0.57
N VAL A 79 -0.20 0.62 -1.37
CA VAL A 79 0.10 1.99 -0.96
C VAL A 79 -1.21 2.77 -0.77
N ASP A 80 -1.50 3.15 0.45
CA ASP A 80 -2.59 4.07 0.76
C ASP A 80 -2.17 5.51 0.45
N ALA A 81 -2.51 5.97 -0.74
CA ALA A 81 -2.40 7.35 -1.15
C ALA A 81 -3.77 8.05 -1.18
N CYS A 82 -4.73 7.59 -0.36
CA CYS A 82 -6.07 8.19 -0.30
C CYS A 82 -5.99 9.69 -0.02
N LEU A 83 -5.12 10.08 0.91
CA LEU A 83 -4.87 11.48 1.25
C LEU A 83 -3.91 12.15 0.26
N GLY A 84 -2.80 11.50 -0.08
CA GLY A 84 -1.68 12.15 -0.79
C GLY A 84 -1.67 12.03 -2.31
N GLY A 85 -2.48 11.16 -2.91
CA GLY A 85 -2.35 10.80 -4.32
C GLY A 85 -2.67 11.93 -5.31
N PHE A 86 -3.43 12.94 -4.90
CA PHE A 86 -3.66 14.19 -5.67
C PHE A 86 -2.81 15.38 -5.19
N VAL A 87 -1.83 15.14 -4.31
CA VAL A 87 -0.93 16.17 -3.79
C VAL A 87 0.51 15.83 -4.14
N LEU A 88 1.00 14.67 -3.68
CA LEU A 88 2.40 14.27 -3.78
C LEU A 88 2.97 14.27 -5.22
N PRO A 89 2.24 13.84 -6.26
CA PRO A 89 2.74 13.92 -7.64
C PRO A 89 2.91 15.33 -8.20
N PHE A 90 2.26 16.32 -7.58
CA PHE A 90 2.21 17.71 -8.06
C PHE A 90 3.09 18.65 -7.24
N LEU A 91 3.80 18.15 -6.22
CA LEU A 91 4.81 18.93 -5.50
C LEU A 91 6.02 19.14 -6.41
N ASP A 92 6.47 20.38 -6.56
CA ASP A 92 7.51 20.77 -7.53
C ASP A 92 8.90 20.46 -6.94
N ASP A 93 9.84 20.01 -7.78
CA ASP A 93 11.25 19.82 -7.38
C ASP A 93 11.86 21.14 -6.83
N LYS A 94 11.30 22.29 -7.23
CA LYS A 94 11.68 23.61 -6.71
C LYS A 94 11.39 23.80 -5.22
N ASP A 95 10.44 23.05 -4.67
CA ASP A 95 10.13 23.08 -3.25
C ASP A 95 11.23 22.37 -2.42
N LYS A 96 12.25 21.80 -3.07
CA LYS A 96 13.39 21.08 -2.47
C LYS A 96 12.97 19.92 -1.56
N LEU A 97 11.72 19.49 -1.67
CA LEU A 97 11.19 18.34 -0.96
C LEU A 97 11.60 17.10 -1.74
N THR A 98 12.65 16.42 -1.28
CA THR A 98 12.98 15.08 -1.79
C THR A 98 11.96 14.10 -1.23
N LEU A 99 10.90 13.83 -2.00
CA LEU A 99 9.89 12.86 -1.64
C LEU A 99 10.34 11.46 -2.08
N PRO A 100 10.21 10.44 -1.21
CA PRO A 100 10.45 9.07 -1.64
C PRO A 100 9.41 8.69 -2.71
N LEU A 101 9.84 7.86 -3.67
CA LEU A 101 8.91 7.23 -4.61
C LEU A 101 7.86 6.44 -3.82
N PHE A 102 6.60 6.53 -4.23
CA PHE A 102 5.49 5.83 -3.58
C PHE A 102 4.57 5.10 -4.57
N ASP A 103 4.78 5.25 -5.88
CA ASP A 103 3.88 4.78 -6.92
C ASP A 103 4.42 3.56 -7.70
N PHE A 104 3.77 3.24 -8.82
CA PHE A 104 4.10 2.06 -9.63
C PHE A 104 5.50 2.06 -10.26
N ARG A 105 6.25 3.18 -10.21
CA ARG A 105 7.69 3.20 -10.54
C ARG A 105 8.48 2.21 -9.66
N LEU A 106 8.00 1.93 -8.45
CA LEU A 106 8.53 0.89 -7.58
C LEU A 106 7.95 -0.48 -7.96
N PRO A 107 8.75 -1.46 -8.42
CA PRO A 107 8.25 -2.72 -8.98
C PRO A 107 7.45 -3.59 -7.99
N GLY A 108 7.69 -3.46 -6.69
CA GLY A 108 6.98 -4.21 -5.65
C GLY A 108 5.57 -3.69 -5.35
N VAL A 109 5.24 -2.44 -5.71
CA VAL A 109 3.91 -1.85 -5.46
C VAL A 109 2.86 -2.55 -6.32
N THR A 110 1.91 -3.28 -5.73
CA THR A 110 0.90 -4.05 -6.46
C THR A 110 -0.43 -3.31 -6.60
N SER A 111 -0.75 -2.40 -5.68
CA SER A 111 -1.97 -1.59 -5.74
C SER A 111 -1.82 -0.26 -5.01
N ILE A 112 -2.62 0.72 -5.40
CA ILE A 112 -2.63 2.08 -4.82
C ILE A 112 -4.07 2.55 -4.68
N SER A 113 -4.47 3.06 -3.53
CA SER A 113 -5.76 3.74 -3.34
C SER A 113 -5.60 5.27 -3.39
N VAL A 114 -6.54 5.98 -4.00
CA VAL A 114 -6.53 7.46 -4.10
C VAL A 114 -7.95 8.01 -4.03
N ASP A 115 -8.22 8.92 -3.08
CA ASP A 115 -9.56 9.53 -2.98
C ASP A 115 -9.67 10.75 -3.91
N THR A 116 -10.45 10.60 -4.97
CA THR A 116 -10.78 11.70 -5.89
C THR A 116 -11.57 12.81 -5.21
N HIS A 117 -12.36 12.48 -4.17
CA HIS A 117 -13.19 13.45 -3.45
C HIS A 117 -12.48 14.28 -2.37
N LYS A 118 -11.16 14.05 -2.20
CA LYS A 118 -10.30 14.85 -1.32
C LYS A 118 -9.63 15.94 -2.15
N TYR A 119 -8.32 15.84 -2.39
CA TYR A 119 -7.57 16.83 -3.16
C TYR A 119 -7.76 16.69 -4.68
N GLY A 120 -8.46 15.66 -5.15
CA GLY A 120 -8.85 15.52 -6.57
C GLY A 120 -10.05 16.38 -6.98
N CYS A 121 -10.66 17.12 -6.05
CA CYS A 121 -11.79 18.03 -6.30
C CYS A 121 -13.04 17.39 -6.93
N ALA A 122 -13.19 16.06 -6.87
CA ALA A 122 -14.40 15.37 -7.30
C ALA A 122 -15.50 15.43 -6.22
N THR A 123 -16.71 15.02 -6.61
CA THR A 123 -17.86 14.93 -5.68
C THR A 123 -17.61 13.90 -4.58
N LYS A 124 -18.16 14.16 -3.38
CA LYS A 124 -18.07 13.25 -2.22
C LYS A 124 -18.60 11.87 -2.56
N GLY A 125 -17.94 10.84 -2.03
CA GLY A 125 -18.28 9.44 -2.27
C GLY A 125 -17.54 8.78 -3.43
N THR A 126 -16.54 9.45 -4.03
CA THR A 126 -15.72 8.88 -5.12
C THR A 126 -14.28 8.62 -4.69
N SER A 127 -13.74 7.47 -5.07
CA SER A 127 -12.34 7.05 -4.85
C SER A 127 -11.92 6.07 -5.96
N VAL A 128 -10.63 5.81 -6.09
CA VAL A 128 -10.09 4.83 -7.03
C VAL A 128 -9.12 3.88 -6.34
N VAL A 129 -9.16 2.61 -6.75
CA VAL A 129 -8.11 1.63 -6.46
C VAL A 129 -7.47 1.23 -7.78
N LEU A 130 -6.18 1.46 -7.90
CA LEU A 130 -5.37 1.10 -9.04
C LEU A 130 -4.65 -0.21 -8.75
N TYR A 131 -4.57 -1.09 -9.73
CA TYR A 131 -3.85 -2.36 -9.65
C TYR A 131 -2.75 -2.39 -10.70
N ARG A 132 -1.61 -3.01 -10.36
CA ARG A 132 -0.48 -3.17 -11.30
C ARG A 132 -0.86 -4.05 -12.49
N SER A 133 -1.73 -5.04 -12.31
CA SER A 133 -2.10 -6.00 -13.34
C SER A 133 -3.60 -6.27 -13.38
N ARG A 134 -4.09 -6.75 -14.52
CA ARG A 134 -5.51 -7.10 -14.71
C ARG A 134 -5.89 -8.31 -13.86
N GLU A 135 -4.98 -9.23 -13.63
CA GLU A 135 -5.21 -10.43 -12.82
C GLU A 135 -5.55 -10.02 -11.37
N LEU A 136 -4.80 -9.08 -10.80
CA LEU A 136 -5.08 -8.53 -9.47
C LEU A 136 -6.42 -7.79 -9.44
N GLN A 137 -6.73 -7.02 -10.49
CA GLN A 137 -8.01 -6.34 -10.59
C GLN A 137 -9.18 -7.33 -10.68
N HIS A 138 -9.04 -8.40 -11.47
CA HIS A 138 -10.09 -9.41 -11.64
C HIS A 138 -10.35 -10.18 -10.35
N ALA A 139 -9.32 -10.39 -9.51
CA ALA A 139 -9.49 -11.00 -8.20
C ALA A 139 -10.35 -10.15 -7.24
N SER A 140 -10.54 -8.85 -7.52
CA SER A 140 -11.44 -7.98 -6.74
C SER A 140 -12.91 -8.09 -7.15
N TYR A 141 -13.20 -8.69 -8.30
CA TYR A 141 -14.57 -8.76 -8.81
C TYR A 141 -15.41 -9.75 -8.03
N PHE A 142 -16.60 -9.30 -7.66
CA PHE A 142 -17.67 -10.16 -7.20
C PHE A 142 -18.72 -10.25 -8.30
N SER A 143 -19.12 -11.47 -8.63
CA SER A 143 -20.21 -11.75 -9.58
C SER A 143 -21.27 -12.58 -8.88
N TYR A 144 -22.52 -12.22 -9.10
CA TYR A 144 -23.68 -12.98 -8.69
C TYR A 144 -24.58 -13.17 -9.90
N SER A 145 -24.80 -14.41 -10.32
CA SER A 145 -25.79 -14.73 -11.34
C SER A 145 -27.16 -14.78 -10.69
N SER A 146 -28.06 -13.90 -11.12
CA SER A 146 -29.50 -13.92 -10.78
C SER A 146 -30.24 -15.07 -11.44
#